data_AF-A0A0P0C6Q7-F1
#
_entry.id   AF-A0A0P0C6Q7-F1
#
_cell.length_a   1.000
_cell.length_b   1.000
_cell.length_c   1.000
_cell.angle_alpha   90.00
_cell.angle_beta   90.00
_cell.angle_gamma   90.00
#
_symmetry.space_group_name_H-M   'P 1'
#
loop_
_entity.id
_entity.type
_entity.pdbx_description
1 polymer ?
#
loop_
_entity_poly.entity_id
_entity_poly.type
_entity_poly.pdbx_seq_one_letter_code
_entity_poly.pdbx_strand_id
1 'polypeptide(L)'
;MFLPYLLVPLTTYLVIGKTNLPKTGVTYLVYLVFFLPYPFLTFEVDEYLNPQTTDLSCGMPQFAWALFNWIVVIPTLFILQALVNRILVKSSS
;
A
#
# COMPACT_ATOMS: atom_id res chain seq x y z
N MET A 1 -8.50 7.86 4.41
CA MET A 1 -8.06 6.79 3.47
C MET A 1 -6.59 6.39 3.57
N PHE A 2 -5.72 7.10 4.33
CA PHE A 2 -4.29 6.74 4.44
C PHE A 2 -3.94 5.74 5.56
N LEU A 3 -4.90 5.38 6.41
CA LEU A 3 -4.66 4.54 7.58
C LEU A 3 -4.13 3.11 7.24
N PRO A 4 -4.63 2.41 6.21
CA PRO A 4 -4.14 1.08 5.84
C PRO A 4 -2.67 1.11 5.41
N TYR A 5 -2.26 2.21 4.79
CA TYR A 5 -0.91 2.45 4.30
C TYR A 5 0.14 2.56 5.42
N LEU A 6 -0.26 2.97 6.63
CA LEU A 6 0.61 3.00 7.82
C LEU A 6 0.52 1.71 8.64
N LEU A 7 -0.63 1.04 8.64
CA LEU A 7 -0.85 -0.16 9.46
C LEU A 7 -0.18 -1.40 8.87
N VAL A 8 -0.30 -1.63 7.56
CA VAL A 8 0.31 -2.79 6.88
C VAL A 8 1.84 -2.89 7.12
N PRO A 9 2.66 -1.82 7.03
CA PRO A 9 4.10 -1.91 7.29
C PRO A 9 4.43 -2.28 8.73
N LEU A 10 3.67 -1.72 9.67
CA LEU A 10 3.80 -1.98 11.10
C LEU A 10 3.40 -3.41 11.47
N THR A 11 2.26 -3.89 10.98
CA THR A 11 1.79 -5.26 11.27
C THR A 11 2.70 -6.29 10.62
N THR A 12 3.16 -6.03 9.40
CA THR A 12 4.09 -6.91 8.68
C THR A 12 5.42 -7.03 9.41
N TYR A 13 5.96 -5.92 9.95
CA TYR A 13 7.14 -5.95 10.81
C TYR A 13 6.92 -6.71 12.13
N LEU A 14 5.78 -6.52 12.80
CA LEU A 14 5.49 -7.22 14.07
C LEU A 14 5.35 -8.73 13.89
N VAL A 15 4.69 -9.17 12.82
CA VAL A 15 4.51 -10.59 12.50
C VAL A 15 5.85 -11.21 12.09
N ILE A 16 6.58 -10.57 11.17
CA ILE A 16 7.83 -11.12 10.65
C ILE A 16 8.97 -11.00 11.67
N GLY A 17 8.98 -9.95 12.50
CA GLY A 17 9.93 -9.75 13.58
C GLY A 17 9.86 -10.84 14.66
N LYS A 18 8.70 -11.48 14.83
CA LYS A 18 8.51 -12.66 15.70
C LYS A 18 8.85 -13.99 15.03
N THR A 19 9.13 -14.01 13.73
CA THR A 19 9.48 -15.22 12.97
C THR A 19 10.97 -15.22 12.60
N ASN A 20 11.59 -16.39 12.50
CA ASN A 20 12.98 -16.57 12.02
C ASN A 20 13.13 -16.41 10.50
N LEU A 21 12.14 -15.81 9.82
CA LEU A 21 12.14 -15.64 8.37
C LEU A 21 13.12 -14.52 7.96
N PRO A 22 13.69 -14.59 6.74
CA PRO A 22 14.52 -13.51 6.21
C PRO A 22 13.71 -12.21 6.14
N LYS A 23 14.00 -11.31 7.09
CA LYS A 23 13.14 -10.17 7.48
C LYS A 23 12.93 -9.14 6.38
N THR A 24 13.76 -9.11 5.34
CA THR A 24 13.68 -8.11 4.27
C THR A 24 12.87 -8.59 3.08
N GLY A 25 13.19 -9.75 2.50
CA GLY A 25 12.51 -10.24 1.28
C GLY A 25 11.02 -10.55 1.51
N VAL A 26 10.70 -11.20 2.64
CA VAL A 26 9.31 -11.61 2.95
C VAL A 26 8.44 -10.40 3.28
N THR A 27 8.97 -9.40 4.00
CA THR A 27 8.20 -8.16 4.29
C THR A 27 7.78 -7.47 3.00
N TYR A 28 8.66 -7.40 1.99
CA TYR A 28 8.37 -6.75 0.71
C TYR A 28 7.37 -7.54 -0.14
N LEU A 29 7.43 -8.88 -0.13
CA LEU A 29 6.45 -9.72 -0.81
C LEU A 29 5.05 -9.57 -0.23
N VAL A 30 4.93 -9.61 1.11
CA VAL A 30 3.66 -9.37 1.80
C VAL A 30 3.13 -7.98 1.43
N TYR A 31 4.00 -6.97 1.47
CA TYR A 31 3.65 -5.61 1.05
C TYR A 31 3.08 -5.56 -0.37
N LEU A 32 3.76 -6.21 -1.31
CA LEU A 32 3.38 -6.22 -2.71
C LEU A 32 2.02 -6.92 -2.91
N VAL A 33 1.78 -8.05 -2.24
CA VAL A 33 0.51 -8.78 -2.32
C VAL A 33 -0.67 -7.95 -1.80
N PHE A 34 -0.47 -7.20 -0.70
CA PHE A 34 -1.53 -6.35 -0.14
C PHE A 34 -1.77 -5.08 -0.95
N PHE A 35 -0.72 -4.43 -1.45
CA PHE A 35 -0.84 -3.13 -2.13
C PHE A 35 -1.07 -3.20 -3.63
N LEU A 36 -0.78 -4.32 -4.29
CA LEU A 36 -1.03 -4.48 -5.73
C LEU A 36 -2.53 -4.44 -6.10
N PRO A 37 -3.45 -5.11 -5.38
CA PRO A 37 -4.90 -5.01 -5.64
C PRO A 37 -5.55 -3.76 -5.01
N TYR A 38 -4.86 -3.09 -4.09
CA TYR A 38 -5.41 -1.98 -3.30
C TYR A 38 -6.00 -0.83 -4.14
N PRO A 39 -5.40 -0.38 -5.25
CA PRO A 39 -5.94 0.71 -6.06
C PRO A 39 -7.33 0.39 -6.63
N PHE A 40 -7.53 -0.86 -7.07
CA PHE A 40 -8.82 -1.32 -7.60
C PHE A 40 -9.89 -1.34 -6.51
N LEU A 41 -9.56 -1.90 -5.34
CA LEU A 41 -10.47 -1.94 -4.18
C LEU A 41 -10.85 -0.52 -3.71
N THR A 42 -9.89 0.39 -3.63
CA THR A 42 -10.20 1.77 -3.22
C THR A 42 -11.05 2.51 -4.23
N PHE A 43 -10.88 2.22 -5.52
CA PHE A 43 -11.69 2.81 -6.56
C PHE A 43 -13.14 2.33 -6.46
N GLU A 44 -13.36 1.02 -6.31
CA GLU A 44 -14.71 0.45 -6.16
C GLU A 44 -15.42 1.01 -4.91
N VAL A 45 -14.70 1.15 -3.80
CA VAL A 45 -15.26 1.75 -2.58
C VAL A 45 -15.59 3.24 -2.78
N ASP A 46 -14.73 3.99 -3.47
CA ASP A 46 -14.99 5.39 -3.76
C ASP A 46 -16.16 5.57 -4.72
N GLU A 47 -16.28 4.75 -5.75
CA GLU A 47 -17.41 4.74 -6.69
C GLU A 47 -18.73 4.34 -6.01
N TYR A 48 -18.68 3.44 -5.03
CA TYR A 48 -19.84 3.08 -4.21
C TYR A 48 -20.29 4.24 -3.30
N LEU A 49 -19.35 4.97 -2.70
CA LEU A 49 -19.65 6.10 -1.80
C LEU A 49 -20.00 7.38 -2.56
N ASN A 50 -19.38 7.59 -3.72
CA ASN A 50 -19.51 8.75 -4.60
C ASN A 50 -19.82 8.28 -6.02
N PRO A 51 -21.05 7.83 -6.31
CA PRO A 51 -21.42 7.37 -7.63
C PRO A 51 -21.24 8.50 -8.66
N GLN A 52 -20.67 8.16 -9.82
CA GLN A 52 -20.47 9.14 -10.89
C GLN A 52 -21.82 9.73 -11.31
N THR A 53 -21.95 11.05 -11.21
CA THR A 53 -23.07 11.76 -11.82
C THR A 53 -22.94 11.63 -13.34
N THR A 54 -24.05 11.47 -14.05
CA THR A 54 -24.18 11.19 -15.50
C THR A 54 -23.56 12.24 -16.44
N ASP A 55 -22.77 13.18 -15.91
CA ASP A 55 -22.01 14.11 -16.72
C ASP A 55 -20.89 13.34 -17.44
N LEU A 56 -20.85 13.49 -18.78
CA LEU A 56 -19.84 12.86 -19.63
C LEU A 56 -18.43 13.17 -19.11
N SER A 57 -17.88 12.27 -18.31
CA SER A 57 -16.48 12.28 -17.95
C SER A 57 -15.70 11.72 -19.15
N CYS A 58 -15.17 12.62 -19.98
CA CYS A 58 -14.20 12.24 -21.01
C CYS A 58 -12.91 11.75 -20.33
N GLY A 59 -12.69 10.44 -20.32
CA GLY A 59 -11.47 9.81 -19.83
C GLY A 59 -11.72 8.43 -19.20
N MET A 60 -10.65 7.72 -18.87
CA MET A 60 -10.70 6.50 -18.05
C MET A 60 -10.21 6.83 -16.63
N PRO A 61 -11.06 7.44 -15.76
CA PRO A 61 -10.66 7.85 -14.41
C PRO A 61 -10.16 6.67 -13.57
N GLN A 62 -10.74 5.48 -13.77
CA GLN A 62 -10.30 4.20 -13.22
C GLN A 62 -8.82 3.91 -13.52
N PHE A 63 -8.45 4.05 -14.80
CA PHE A 63 -7.10 3.77 -15.25
C PHE A 63 -6.11 4.82 -14.71
N ALA A 64 -6.48 6.10 -14.74
CA ALA A 64 -5.66 7.17 -14.18
C ALA A 64 -5.42 6.99 -12.67
N TRP A 65 -6.45 6.59 -11.92
CA TRP A 65 -6.36 6.31 -10.49
C TRP A 65 -5.44 5.12 -10.18
N ALA A 66 -5.63 4.00 -10.88
CA ALA A 66 -4.80 2.81 -10.71
C ALA A 66 -3.33 3.12 -11.03
N LEU A 67 -3.08 3.81 -12.14
CA LEU A 67 -1.74 4.17 -12.60
C LEU A 67 -1.05 5.15 -11.65
N PHE A 68 -1.77 6.13 -11.11
CA PHE A 68 -1.24 7.04 -10.09
C PHE A 68 -0.81 6.28 -8.82
N ASN A 69 -1.65 5.36 -8.34
CA ASN A 69 -1.30 4.58 -7.16
C ASN A 69 -0.10 3.66 -7.40
N TRP A 70 0.01 3.06 -8.59
CA TRP A 70 1.15 2.19 -8.93
C TRP A 70 2.45 2.95 -9.12
N ILE A 71 2.43 4.15 -9.72
CA ILE A 71 3.65 4.92 -10.01
C ILE A 71 4.11 5.76 -8.82
N VAL A 72 3.18 6.29 -8.02
CA VAL A 72 3.50 7.24 -6.95
C VAL A 72 3.34 6.62 -5.58
N VAL A 73 2.17 6.06 -5.29
CA VAL A 73 1.81 5.62 -3.94
C VAL A 73 2.59 4.37 -3.54
N ILE A 74 2.55 3.31 -4.35
CA ILE A 74 3.25 2.04 -4.04
C ILE A 74 4.76 2.27 -3.83
N PRO A 75 5.51 2.93 -4.72
CA PRO A 75 6.93 3.18 -4.52
C PRO A 75 7.23 3.99 -3.26
N THR A 76 6.41 5.00 -2.97
CA THR A 76 6.55 5.81 -1.75
C THR A 76 6.39 4.96 -0.50
N LEU A 77 5.47 4.00 -0.50
CA LEU A 77 5.29 3.08 0.63
C LEU A 77 6.43 2.08 0.77
N PHE A 78 7.03 1.63 -0.34
CA PHE A 78 8.25 0.79 -0.29
C PHE A 78 9.41 1.56 0.38
N ILE A 79 9.57 2.84 0.07
CA ILE A 79 10.56 3.71 0.73
C ILE A 79 10.21 3.86 2.22
N LEU A 80 8.94 4.08 2.56
CA LEU A 80 8.49 4.18 3.95
C LEU A 80 8.76 2.88 4.73
N GLN A 81 8.44 1.72 4.14
CA GLN A 81 8.74 0.40 4.71
C GLN A 81 10.24 0.22 4.96
N ALA A 82 11.09 0.64 4.01
CA ALA A 82 12.54 0.57 4.18
C ALA A 82 13.03 1.46 5.33
N LEU A 83 12.47 2.68 5.47
CA LEU A 83 12.77 3.59 6.58
C LEU A 83 12.32 3.01 7.93
N VAL A 84 11.09 2.49 8.01
CA VAL A 84 10.54 1.86 9.22
C VAL A 84 11.39 0.66 9.64
N ASN A 85 11.72 -0.23 8.69
CA ASN A 85 12.61 -1.36 8.94
C ASN A 85 13.97 -0.91 9.48
N ARG A 86 14.56 0.16 8.92
CA ARG A 86 15.84 0.70 9.38
C ARG A 86 15.78 1.29 10.79
N ILE A 87 14.74 2.05 11.11
CA ILE A 87 14.56 2.67 12.44
C ILE A 87 14.33 1.59 13.51
N LEU A 88 13.47 0.61 13.21
CA LEU A 88 13.10 -0.42 14.16
C LEU A 88 14.20 -1.45 14.39
N VAL A 89 14.94 -1.87 13.34
CA VAL A 89 16.12 -2.74 13.49
C VAL A 89 17.20 -2.06 14.35
N LYS A 90 17.45 -0.76 14.14
CA LYS A 90 18.40 0.02 14.94
C LYS A 90 18.00 0.15 16.41
N SER A 91 16.70 0.13 16.72
CA SER A 91 16.21 0.19 18.12
C SER A 91 16.29 -1.16 18.84
N SER A 92 16.59 -2.26 18.13
CA SER A 92 16.64 -3.63 18.67
C SER A 92 18.05 -4.20 18.86
N SER A 93 19.10 -3.43 18.53
CA SER A 93 20.51 -3.75 18.82
C SER A 93 21.05 -2.89 19.94
#